data_AF-X1NNW3-F1
#
_entry.id   AF-X1NNW3-F1
#
_cell.length_a   1.000
_cell.length_b   1.000
_cell.length_c   1.000
_cell.angle_alpha   90.00
_cell.angle_beta   90.00
_cell.angle_gamma   90.00
#
_symmetry.space_group_name_H-M   'P 1'
#
loop_
_entity.id
_entity.type
_entity.pdbx_description
1 polymer ?
#
loop_
_entity_poly.entity_id
_entity_poly.type
_entity_poly.pdbx_seq_one_letter_code
_entity_poly.pdbx_strand_id
1 'polypeptide(L)'
;YRLLAAVATGTIAFVFTRRLDISLGIAAVEAVAKIICYYIHERLWSFIKFGQKKHPLSSLPVNRPLDEKDMQIIKNKLKELGYIED
;
A
#
# COMPACT_ATOMS: atom_id res chain seq x y z
N TYR A 1 -16.93 -11.02 4.57
CA TYR A 1 -17.56 -10.01 3.69
C TYR A 1 -17.47 -10.32 2.18
N ARG A 2 -16.49 -11.10 1.69
CA ARG A 2 -16.32 -11.40 0.25
C ARG A 2 -17.46 -12.22 -0.38
N LEU A 3 -17.95 -13.25 0.31
CA LEU A 3 -19.05 -14.09 -0.16
C LEU A 3 -20.38 -13.31 -0.24
N LEU A 4 -20.63 -12.44 0.74
CA LEU A 4 -21.86 -11.64 0.79
C LEU A 4 -22.00 -10.72 -0.43
N ALA A 5 -20.88 -10.12 -0.87
CA ALA A 5 -20.87 -9.23 -2.03
C ALA A 5 -21.10 -9.99 -3.34
N ALA A 6 -20.42 -11.12 -3.55
CA ALA A 6 -20.62 -11.96 -4.74
C ALA A 6 -22.06 -12.52 -4.81
N VAL A 7 -22.62 -12.92 -3.66
CA VAL A 7 -24.01 -13.37 -3.55
C VAL A 7 -24.99 -12.23 -3.85
N ALA A 8 -24.75 -11.03 -3.33
CA ALA A 8 -25.59 -9.86 -3.61
C ALA A 8 -25.60 -9.51 -5.10
N THR A 9 -24.43 -9.38 -5.74
CA THR A 9 -24.32 -9.05 -7.17
C THR A 9 -24.91 -10.15 -8.05
N GLY A 10 -24.62 -11.42 -7.74
CA GLY A 10 -25.21 -12.57 -8.43
C GLY A 10 -26.73 -12.61 -8.29
N THR A 11 -27.27 -12.28 -7.12
CA THR A 11 -28.73 -12.20 -6.89
C THR A 11 -29.36 -11.06 -7.66
N ILE A 12 -28.76 -9.87 -7.68
CA ILE A 12 -29.24 -8.71 -8.46
C ILE A 12 -29.23 -9.04 -9.96
N ALA A 13 -28.14 -9.62 -10.46
CA ALA A 13 -28.02 -10.05 -11.86
C ALA A 13 -29.06 -11.11 -12.22
N PHE A 14 -29.35 -12.04 -11.29
CA PHE A 14 -30.36 -13.08 -11.47
C PHE A 14 -31.78 -12.53 -11.50
N VAL A 15 -32.12 -11.58 -10.63
CA VAL A 15 -33.43 -10.93 -10.62
C VAL A 15 -33.69 -10.20 -11.94
N PHE A 16 -32.67 -9.55 -12.52
CA PHE A 16 -32.80 -8.83 -13.79
C PHE A 16 -32.80 -9.75 -15.01
N THR A 17 -31.97 -10.79 -15.02
CA THR A 17 -31.75 -11.62 -16.21
C THR A 17 -32.65 -12.87 -16.24
N ARG A 18 -33.15 -13.32 -15.08
CA ARG A 18 -33.84 -14.61 -14.85
C ARG A 18 -33.13 -15.86 -15.39
N ARG A 19 -31.84 -15.74 -15.70
CA ARG A 19 -30.99 -16.85 -16.17
C ARG A 19 -29.81 -17.00 -15.22
N LEU A 20 -29.63 -18.20 -14.70
CA LEU A 20 -28.56 -18.53 -13.75
C LEU A 20 -27.17 -18.41 -14.41
N ASP A 21 -27.08 -18.85 -15.66
CA ASP A 21 -25.83 -18.93 -16.43
C ASP A 21 -25.13 -17.57 -16.54
N ILE A 22 -25.90 -16.52 -16.86
CA ILE A 22 -25.39 -15.15 -17.02
C ILE A 22 -25.03 -14.55 -15.66
N SER A 23 -25.85 -14.81 -14.64
CA SER A 23 -25.69 -14.25 -13.29
C SER A 23 -24.45 -14.79 -12.59
N LEU A 24 -24.16 -16.08 -12.78
CA LEU A 24 -22.93 -16.70 -12.29
C LEU A 24 -21.69 -16.14 -13.00
N GLY A 25 -21.78 -15.90 -14.31
CA GLY A 25 -20.72 -15.23 -15.07
C GLY A 25 -20.41 -13.83 -14.55
N ILE A 26 -21.44 -13.04 -14.23
CA ILE A 26 -21.29 -11.70 -13.66
C ILE A 26 -20.61 -11.74 -12.28
N ALA A 27 -21.04 -12.66 -11.40
CA ALA A 27 -20.43 -12.81 -10.08
C ALA A 27 -18.95 -13.23 -10.17
N ALA A 28 -18.60 -14.10 -11.12
CA ALA A 28 -17.22 -14.51 -11.36
C ALA A 28 -16.36 -13.35 -11.88
N VAL A 29 -16.87 -12.59 -12.86
CA VAL A 29 -16.19 -11.40 -13.41
C VAL A 29 -16.00 -10.34 -12.32
N GLU A 30 -17.00 -10.12 -11.47
CA GLU A 30 -16.91 -9.18 -10.35
C GLU A 30 -15.77 -9.55 -9.38
N ALA A 31 -15.63 -10.84 -9.05
CA ALA A 31 -14.55 -11.31 -8.17
C ALA A 31 -13.17 -11.04 -8.77
N VAL A 32 -12.99 -11.29 -10.07
CA VAL A 32 -11.74 -11.03 -10.79
C VAL A 32 -11.49 -9.52 -10.94
N ALA A 33 -12.51 -8.75 -11.30
CA ALA A 33 -12.43 -7.30 -11.42
C ALA A 33 -12.00 -6.64 -10.11
N LYS A 34 -12.48 -7.12 -8.95
CA LYS A 34 -12.02 -6.65 -7.64
C LYS A 34 -10.54 -6.91 -7.46
N ILE A 35 -10.05 -8.12 -7.75
CA ILE A 35 -8.62 -8.44 -7.62
C ILE A 35 -7.77 -7.50 -8.48
N ILE A 36 -8.16 -7.30 -9.75
CA ILE A 36 -7.46 -6.40 -10.68
C ILE A 36 -7.51 -4.96 -10.18
N CYS A 37 -8.66 -4.48 -9.72
CA CYS A 37 -8.84 -3.13 -9.21
C CYS A 37 -7.99 -2.87 -7.96
N TYR A 38 -7.95 -3.81 -7.01
CA TYR A 38 -7.07 -3.71 -5.84
C TYR A 38 -5.60 -3.71 -6.22
N TYR A 39 -5.18 -4.55 -7.16
CA TYR A 39 -3.81 -4.58 -7.64
C TYR A 39 -3.40 -3.26 -8.31
N ILE A 40 -4.24 -2.73 -9.20
CA ILE A 40 -3.99 -1.44 -9.87
C ILE A 40 -4.00 -0.31 -8.84
N HIS A 41 -4.94 -0.32 -7.89
CA HIS A 41 -5.02 0.68 -6.83
C HIS A 41 -3.75 0.73 -6.00
N GLU A 42 -3.26 -0.41 -5.53
CA GLU A 42 -2.00 -0.50 -4.78
C GLU A 42 -0.81 -0.05 -5.65
N ARG A 43 -0.79 -0.43 -6.93
CA ARG A 43 0.25 -0.01 -7.86
C ARG A 43 0.24 1.50 -8.10
N LEU A 44 -0.93 2.10 -8.26
CA LEU A 44 -1.12 3.56 -8.37
C LEU A 44 -0.72 4.25 -7.06
N TRP A 45 -1.11 3.69 -5.92
CA TRP A 45 -0.75 4.21 -4.60
C TRP A 45 0.76 4.21 -4.39
N SER A 46 1.49 3.22 -4.92
CA SER A 46 2.95 3.21 -4.91
C SER A 46 3.59 4.38 -5.67
N PHE A 47 2.91 4.97 -6.65
CA PHE A 47 3.42 6.18 -7.32
C PHE A 47 3.22 7.44 -6.47
N ILE A 48 2.24 7.42 -5.58
CA ILE A 48 1.95 8.54 -4.69
C ILE A 48 2.84 8.36 -3.45
N LYS A 49 3.93 9.14 -3.35
CA LYS A 49 4.81 9.19 -2.16
C LYS A 49 4.13 9.90 -0.97
N PHE A 50 2.88 9.55 -0.65
CA PHE A 50 2.16 10.15 0.45
C PHE A 50 2.50 9.41 1.75
N GLY A 51 3.06 10.14 2.73
CA GLY A 51 3.26 9.62 4.08
C GLY A 51 4.57 8.87 4.35
N GLN A 52 5.60 9.00 3.50
CA GLN A 52 6.94 8.51 3.87
C GLN A 52 7.42 9.29 5.11
N LYS A 53 7.40 8.65 6.28
CA LYS A 53 8.12 9.14 7.46
C LYS A 53 9.59 9.16 7.11
N LYS A 54 10.12 10.34 6.79
CA LYS A 54 11.55 10.51 6.55
C LYS A 54 12.26 10.08 7.82
N HIS A 55 13.14 9.09 7.70
CA HIS A 55 14.01 8.70 8.81
C HIS A 55 14.75 9.97 9.27
N PRO A 56 14.91 10.21 10.58
CA PRO A 56 15.51 11.46 11.07
C PRO A 56 16.95 11.69 10.56
N LEU A 57 17.63 10.62 10.15
CA LEU A 57 18.94 10.66 9.51
C LEU A 57 18.92 10.59 7.97
N SER A 58 17.74 10.56 7.32
CA SER A 58 17.64 10.50 5.85
C SER A 58 18.11 11.78 5.16
N SER A 59 18.35 12.86 5.91
CA SER A 59 18.89 14.11 5.40
C SER A 59 20.40 14.07 5.17
N LEU A 60 21.09 13.02 5.63
CA LEU A 60 22.54 12.91 5.53
C LEU A 60 22.95 12.36 4.13
N PRO A 61 23.94 12.96 3.47
CA PRO A 61 24.41 12.49 2.17
C PRO A 61 25.21 11.18 2.32
N VAL A 62 24.69 10.05 1.83
CA VAL A 62 25.36 8.72 1.87
C VAL A 62 26.08 8.39 0.55
N ASN A 63 26.50 9.41 -0.21
CA ASN A 63 27.15 9.18 -1.51
C ASN A 63 28.68 9.03 -1.41
N ARG A 64 29.24 9.01 -0.20
CA ARG A 64 30.68 8.93 0.06
C ARG A 64 30.95 7.94 1.21
N PRO A 65 32.13 7.28 1.23
CA PRO A 65 32.53 6.47 2.38
C PRO A 65 32.54 7.32 3.64
N LEU A 66 32.13 6.74 4.78
CA LEU A 66 31.95 7.47 6.03
C LEU A 66 33.30 7.99 6.54
N ASP A 67 33.39 9.32 6.69
CA ASP A 67 34.52 10.00 7.33
C ASP A 67 34.29 10.16 8.84
N GLU A 68 35.37 10.30 9.62
CA GLU A 68 35.29 10.51 11.06
C GLU A 68 34.48 11.76 11.44
N LYS A 69 34.49 12.81 10.59
CA LYS A 69 33.67 14.01 10.78
C LYS A 69 32.17 13.73 10.63
N ASP A 70 31.79 12.90 9.65
CA ASP A 70 30.40 12.51 9.42
C ASP A 70 29.87 11.68 10.62
N MET A 71 30.73 10.88 11.25
CA MET A 71 30.39 10.13 12.46
C MET A 71 30.08 11.03 13.68
N GLN A 72 30.80 12.13 13.83
CA GLN A 72 30.52 13.10 14.91
C GLN A 72 29.18 13.81 14.69
N ILE A 73 28.85 14.14 13.43
CA ILE A 73 27.57 14.76 13.07
C ILE A 73 26.41 13.80 13.38
N ILE A 74 26.56 12.51 13.07
CA ILE A 74 25.57 11.48 13.39
C ILE A 74 25.39 11.35 14.90
N LYS A 75 26.47 11.29 15.68
CA LYS A 75 26.41 11.18 17.15
C LYS A 75 25.70 12.38 17.79
N ASN A 76 26.05 13.60 17.38
CA ASN A 76 25.38 14.81 17.88
C ASN A 76 23.89 14.81 17.54
N LYS A 77 23.53 14.41 16.31
CA LYS A 77 22.13 14.35 15.89
C LYS A 77 21.34 13.25 16.62
N LEU A 78 21.97 12.11 16.91
CA LEU A 78 21.37 11.06 17.73
C LEU A 78 21.19 11.50 19.20
N LYS A 79 22.12 12.31 19.73
CA LYS A 79 22.01 12.93 21.04
C LYS A 79 20.85 13.92 21.12
N GLU A 80 20.70 14.81 20.14
CA GLU A 80 19.54 15.73 20.07
C GLU A 80 18.19 15.00 19.98
N LEU A 81 18.18 13.82 19.34
CA LEU A 81 16.99 12.99 19.21
C LEU A 81 16.74 12.09 20.45
N GLY A 82 17.63 12.11 21.45
CA GLY A 82 17.49 11.36 22.69
C GLY A 82 17.77 9.85 22.57
N TYR A 83 18.49 9.41 21.53
CA TYR A 83 18.84 7.99 21.33
C TYR A 83 20.13 7.57 22.06
N ILE A 84 20.97 8.52 22.47
CA ILE A 84 22.27 8.27 23.13
C ILE A 84 22.44 9.26 24.29
N GLU A 85 22.79 8.76 25.47
CA GLU A 85 23.19 9.56 26.65
C GLU A 85 24.72 9.71 26.73
N ASP A 86 25.19 10.68 27.52
CA ASP A 86 26.59 11.13 27.61
C ASP A 86 27.64 10.03 27.90
#